data_AF-A0A0H5QSR3-F1
#
_entry.id   AF-A0A0H5QSR3-F1
#
_cell.length_a   1.000
_cell.length_b   1.000
_cell.length_c   1.000
_cell.angle_alpha   90.00
_cell.angle_beta   90.00
_cell.angle_gamma   90.00
#
_symmetry.space_group_name_H-M   'P 1'
#
loop_
_entity.id
_entity.type
_entity.pdbx_description
1 polymer ?
#
loop_
_entity_poly.entity_id
_entity_poly.type
_entity_poly.pdbx_seq_one_letter_code
_entity_poly.pdbx_strand_id
1 'polypeptide(L)'
;MTRPAFMYNLVSAFTILNTAKNGSQPCGLHGKEFAKILYLLSSEFPVEVITPLFKIMKKSDSDLIEFSEFREAVYLTLQFEELFAATEWLFKGCDPDSSGTISKEKLNTIMAIMQSDPTTSNLLDPGKTSMQKDRLSYNDFLLHMLRICSLPGTSNDSDSNF
;
A
#
# COMPACT_ATOMS: atom_id res chain seq x y z
N MET A 1 9.36 17.08 -6.46
CA MET A 1 10.53 17.65 -5.76
C MET A 1 10.95 16.68 -4.66
N THR A 2 12.12 16.04 -4.78
CA THR A 2 12.69 15.22 -3.70
C THR A 2 13.21 16.14 -2.59
N ARG A 3 12.69 16.01 -1.37
CA ARG A 3 13.19 16.74 -0.20
C ARG A 3 14.62 16.24 0.11
N PRO A 4 15.67 17.07 0.07
CA PRO A 4 17.05 16.60 0.23
C PRO A 4 17.31 15.85 1.54
N ALA A 5 16.69 16.31 2.64
CA ALA A 5 16.78 15.66 3.94
C ALA A 5 16.14 14.26 3.94
N PHE A 6 15.05 14.05 3.19
CA PHE A 6 14.40 12.75 3.09
C PHE A 6 15.31 11.73 2.38
N MET A 7 15.90 12.12 1.25
CA MET A 7 16.84 11.26 0.53
C MET A 7 18.10 10.95 1.37
N TYR A 8 18.62 11.93 2.11
CA TYR A 8 19.71 11.71 3.04
C TYR A 8 19.36 10.69 4.13
N ASN A 9 18.16 10.81 4.71
CA ASN A 9 17.67 9.87 5.72
C ASN A 9 17.49 8.46 5.16
N LEU A 10 17.00 8.32 3.92
CA LEU A 10 16.89 7.02 3.25
C LEU A 10 18.24 6.36 3.02
N VAL A 11 19.22 7.11 2.51
CA VAL A 11 20.59 6.59 2.29
C VAL A 11 21.21 6.17 3.61
N SER A 12 21.04 6.98 4.65
CA SER A 12 21.53 6.66 6.01
C SER A 12 20.88 5.38 6.55
N ALA A 13 19.56 5.28 6.47
CA ALA A 13 18.81 4.10 6.91
C ALA A 13 19.25 2.85 6.15
N PHE A 14 19.31 2.90 4.82
CA PHE A 14 19.78 1.77 4.00
C PHE A 14 21.21 1.36 4.36
N THR A 15 22.10 2.34 4.57
CA THR A 15 23.50 2.06 4.97
C THR A 15 23.56 1.33 6.31
N ILE A 16 22.80 1.80 7.31
CA ILE A 16 22.73 1.16 8.64
C ILE A 16 22.22 -0.28 8.52
N LEU A 17 21.17 -0.49 7.72
CA LEU A 17 20.55 -1.80 7.52
C LEU A 17 21.41 -2.77 6.72
N ASN A 18 22.21 -2.23 5.78
CA ASN A 18 23.12 -2.98 4.95
C ASN A 18 24.49 -3.20 5.62
N THR A 19 24.70 -2.69 6.84
CA THR A 19 25.97 -2.85 7.58
C THR A 19 25.80 -3.87 8.69
N ALA A 20 26.78 -4.76 8.84
CA ALA A 20 26.79 -5.75 9.91
C ALA A 20 26.71 -5.10 11.31
N LYS A 21 26.15 -5.80 12.30
CA LYS A 21 25.99 -5.30 13.69
C LYS A 21 27.30 -4.85 14.36
N ASN A 22 28.45 -5.32 13.87
CA ASN A 22 29.78 -4.93 14.34
C ASN A 22 30.33 -3.67 13.62
N GLY A 23 29.53 -3.02 12.76
CA GLY A 23 29.88 -1.81 12.02
C GLY A 23 30.99 -1.98 10.99
N SER A 24 31.46 -3.21 10.76
CA SER A 24 32.77 -3.43 10.14
C SER A 24 32.70 -3.58 8.63
N GLN A 25 31.62 -4.15 8.08
CA GLN A 25 31.46 -4.41 6.64
C GLN A 25 29.99 -4.42 6.19
N PRO A 26 29.70 -4.09 4.91
CA PRO A 26 28.41 -4.33 4.31
C PRO A 26 28.06 -5.83 4.33
N CYS A 27 26.87 -6.19 4.81
CA CYS A 27 26.42 -7.58 4.91
C CYS A 27 25.30 -7.96 3.94
N GLY A 28 24.81 -7.01 3.14
CA GLY A 28 23.65 -7.22 2.28
C GLY A 28 22.35 -7.05 3.07
N LEU A 29 21.47 -6.15 2.61
CA LEU A 29 20.08 -6.13 3.04
C LEU A 29 19.33 -7.21 2.26
N HIS A 30 18.85 -8.24 2.96
CA HIS A 30 18.09 -9.32 2.33
C HIS A 30 16.58 -9.09 2.49
N GLY A 31 15.79 -9.73 1.61
CA GLY A 31 14.34 -9.62 1.59
C GLY A 31 13.69 -9.89 2.96
N LYS A 32 14.21 -10.84 3.74
CA LYS A 32 13.72 -11.16 5.09
C LYS A 32 13.85 -10.00 6.09
N GLU A 33 15.01 -9.36 6.15
CA GLU A 33 15.25 -8.19 7.01
C GLU A 33 14.42 -7.01 6.52
N PHE A 34 14.39 -6.81 5.20
CA PHE A 34 13.61 -5.74 4.61
C PHE A 34 12.11 -5.92 4.87
N ALA A 35 11.60 -7.15 4.83
CA ALA A 35 10.22 -7.45 5.12
C ALA A 35 9.82 -7.04 6.53
N LYS A 36 10.65 -7.36 7.52
CA LYS A 36 10.41 -6.94 8.91
C LYS A 36 10.33 -5.43 9.05
N ILE A 37 11.13 -4.69 8.29
CA ILE A 37 11.14 -3.22 8.33
C ILE A 37 9.85 -2.68 7.72
N LEU A 38 9.41 -3.23 6.59
CA LEU A 38 8.12 -2.86 6.02
C LEU A 38 6.99 -3.17 7.00
N TYR A 39 6.98 -4.34 7.66
CA TYR A 39 6.02 -4.65 8.72
C TYR A 39 6.06 -3.66 9.89
N LEU A 40 7.23 -3.18 10.30
CA LEU A 40 7.35 -2.20 11.39
C LEU A 40 6.86 -0.82 10.96
N LEU A 41 7.14 -0.40 9.73
CA LEU A 41 6.59 0.82 9.15
C LEU A 41 5.08 0.72 8.89
N SER A 42 4.59 -0.52 8.82
CA SER A 42 3.22 -0.89 8.46
C SER A 42 2.44 -1.52 9.62
N SER A 43 2.89 -1.37 10.87
CA SER A 43 2.35 -2.18 11.99
C SER A 43 0.87 -1.92 12.28
N GLU A 44 0.36 -0.79 11.80
CA GLU A 44 -1.04 -0.39 11.89
C GLU A 44 -1.88 -0.93 10.71
N PHE A 45 -1.26 -1.60 9.72
CA PHE A 45 -1.91 -2.05 8.49
C PHE A 45 -2.36 -3.52 8.59
N PRO A 46 -3.50 -3.87 7.99
CA PRO A 46 -3.91 -5.27 7.89
C PRO A 46 -2.89 -6.10 7.09
N VAL A 47 -2.59 -7.31 7.57
CA VAL A 47 -1.61 -8.23 6.97
C VAL A 47 -1.94 -8.53 5.50
N GLU A 48 -3.22 -8.50 5.16
CA GLU A 48 -3.74 -8.68 3.81
C GLU A 48 -3.30 -7.57 2.83
N VAL A 49 -2.92 -6.39 3.33
CA VAL A 49 -2.40 -5.29 2.50
C VAL A 49 -0.88 -5.31 2.40
N ILE A 50 -0.21 -5.83 3.42
CA ILE A 50 1.24 -6.00 3.42
C ILE A 50 1.67 -7.10 2.42
N THR A 51 0.83 -8.12 2.22
CA THR A 51 1.13 -9.22 1.28
C THR A 51 1.26 -8.76 -0.20
N PRO A 52 0.40 -7.89 -0.74
CA PRO A 52 0.59 -7.24 -2.04
C PRO A 52 1.92 -6.51 -2.21
N LEU A 53 2.40 -5.77 -1.20
CA LEU A 53 3.68 -5.04 -1.25
C LEU A 53 4.85 -5.98 -1.60
N PHE A 54 4.92 -7.15 -0.98
CA PHE A 54 5.96 -8.15 -1.27
C PHE A 54 5.83 -8.78 -2.66
N LYS A 55 4.59 -9.00 -3.13
CA LYS A 55 4.34 -9.53 -4.48
C LYS A 55 4.76 -8.53 -5.56
N ILE A 56 4.52 -7.23 -5.35
CA ILE A 56 4.92 -6.16 -6.28
C ILE A 56 6.44 -6.16 -6.48
N MET A 57 7.20 -6.38 -5.41
CA MET A 57 8.66 -6.37 -5.48
C MET A 57 9.28 -7.58 -6.18
N LYS A 58 8.53 -8.69 -6.35
CA LYS A 58 9.04 -9.94 -6.95
C LYS A 58 10.35 -10.45 -6.31
N LYS A 59 10.52 -10.26 -4.99
CA LYS A 59 11.70 -10.67 -4.22
C LYS A 59 11.39 -11.82 -3.28
N SER A 60 12.39 -12.68 -3.09
CA SER A 60 12.41 -13.73 -2.08
C SER A 60 13.09 -13.26 -0.79
N ASP A 61 12.89 -13.99 0.31
CA ASP A 61 13.55 -13.72 1.60
C ASP A 61 15.08 -13.67 1.51
N SER A 62 15.67 -14.40 0.58
CA SER A 62 17.13 -14.49 0.36
C SER A 62 17.66 -13.50 -0.67
N ASP A 63 16.79 -12.77 -1.37
CA ASP A 63 17.25 -11.85 -2.40
C ASP A 63 17.86 -10.61 -1.77
N LEU A 64 18.92 -10.10 -2.40
CA LEU A 64 19.48 -8.80 -2.05
C LEU A 64 18.55 -7.69 -2.52
N ILE A 65 18.37 -6.70 -1.65
CA ILE A 65 17.58 -5.51 -1.88
C ILE A 65 18.53 -4.36 -2.21
N GLU A 66 18.39 -3.82 -3.41
CA GLU A 66 19.12 -2.63 -3.84
C GLU A 66 18.52 -1.35 -3.23
N PHE A 67 19.30 -0.27 -3.22
CA PHE A 67 18.82 1.00 -2.67
C PHE A 67 17.61 1.56 -3.43
N SER A 68 17.54 1.37 -4.75
CA SER A 68 16.39 1.72 -5.59
C SER A 68 15.12 1.03 -5.11
N GLU A 69 15.19 -0.27 -4.88
CA GLU A 69 14.09 -1.13 -4.43
C GLU A 69 13.67 -0.77 -2.99
N PHE A 70 14.64 -0.56 -2.10
CA PHE A 70 14.40 -0.07 -0.75
C PHE A 70 13.65 1.26 -0.77
N ARG A 71 14.12 2.22 -1.57
CA ARG A 71 13.51 3.55 -1.70
C ARG A 71 12.08 3.45 -2.22
N GLU A 72 11.85 2.69 -3.28
CA GLU A 72 10.52 2.52 -3.88
C GLU A 72 9.53 1.91 -2.90
N ALA A 73 9.92 0.86 -2.19
CA ALA A 73 9.07 0.22 -1.21
C ALA A 73 8.78 1.13 0.00
N VAL A 74 9.75 1.91 0.50
CA VAL A 74 9.47 2.91 1.54
C VAL A 74 8.51 4.00 1.04
N TYR A 75 8.65 4.46 -0.20
CA TYR A 75 7.69 5.41 -0.78
C TYR A 75 6.29 4.82 -0.89
N LEU A 76 6.17 3.57 -1.37
CA LEU A 76 4.90 2.87 -1.46
C LEU A 76 4.25 2.76 -0.08
N THR A 77 4.99 2.35 0.95
CA THR A 77 4.48 2.26 2.33
C THR A 77 3.93 3.59 2.84
N LEU A 78 4.62 4.71 2.59
CA LEU A 78 4.12 6.05 2.98
C LEU A 78 2.86 6.44 2.20
N GLN A 79 2.77 6.10 0.91
CA GLN A 79 1.56 6.33 0.11
C GLN A 79 0.38 5.49 0.62
N PHE A 80 0.63 4.26 1.08
CA PHE A 80 -0.40 3.43 1.70
C PHE A 80 -0.91 4.05 3.00
N GLU A 81 -0.03 4.61 3.83
CA GLU A 81 -0.42 5.30 5.07
C GLU A 81 -1.40 6.46 4.79
N GLU A 82 -1.08 7.31 3.80
CA GLU A 82 -1.97 8.40 3.38
C GLU A 82 -3.30 7.87 2.81
N LEU A 83 -3.26 6.83 1.98
CA LEU A 83 -4.44 6.19 1.42
C LEU A 83 -5.34 5.60 2.52
N PHE A 84 -4.75 4.98 3.54
CA PHE A 84 -5.50 4.40 4.64
C PHE A 84 -6.13 5.44 5.54
N ALA A 85 -5.42 6.51 5.87
CA ALA A 85 -6.00 7.63 6.62
C ALA A 85 -7.20 8.22 5.87
N ALA A 86 -7.08 8.39 4.55
CA ALA A 86 -8.19 8.83 3.70
C ALA A 86 -9.34 7.81 3.67
N THR A 87 -9.01 6.53 3.58
CA THR A 87 -10.00 5.43 3.55
C THR A 87 -10.73 5.30 4.89
N GLU A 88 -10.03 5.41 6.02
CA GLU A 88 -10.62 5.39 7.35
C GLU A 88 -11.56 6.59 7.55
N TRP A 89 -11.12 7.79 7.16
CA TRP A 89 -11.96 8.98 7.20
C TRP A 89 -13.23 8.80 6.36
N LEU A 90 -13.08 8.26 5.15
CA LEU A 90 -14.21 7.98 4.25
C LEU A 90 -15.16 6.95 4.87
N PHE A 91 -14.64 5.83 5.41
CA PHE A 91 -15.45 4.80 6.05
C PHE A 91 -16.27 5.36 7.23
N LYS A 92 -15.64 6.15 8.11
CA LYS A 92 -16.33 6.82 9.23
C LYS A 92 -17.42 7.78 8.73
N GLY A 93 -17.19 8.46 7.62
CA GLY A 93 -18.23 9.27 6.96
C GLY A 93 -19.41 8.44 6.44
N CYS A 94 -19.17 7.20 6.00
CA CYS A 94 -20.21 6.28 5.54
C CYS A 94 -21.00 5.63 6.68
N ASP A 95 -20.34 5.44 7.84
CA ASP A 95 -20.84 4.74 9.02
C ASP A 95 -20.97 5.70 10.22
N PRO A 96 -21.81 6.75 10.12
CA PRO A 96 -21.90 7.78 11.15
C PRO A 96 -22.43 7.24 12.49
N ASP A 97 -23.18 6.14 12.45
CA ASP A 97 -23.70 5.41 13.61
C ASP A 97 -22.68 4.43 14.20
N SER A 98 -21.48 4.32 13.61
CA SER A 98 -20.43 3.40 14.06
C SER A 98 -20.92 1.96 14.16
N SER A 99 -21.75 1.53 13.21
CA SER A 99 -22.27 0.16 13.12
C SER A 99 -21.18 -0.87 12.79
N GLY A 100 -20.00 -0.39 12.38
CA GLY A 100 -18.87 -1.18 11.93
C GLY A 100 -19.01 -1.72 10.51
N THR A 101 -20.09 -1.35 9.80
CA THR A 101 -20.35 -1.84 8.44
C THR A 101 -21.04 -0.79 7.56
N ILE A 102 -20.68 -0.77 6.27
CA ILE A 102 -21.35 0.09 5.27
C ILE A 102 -22.17 -0.74 4.31
N SER A 103 -23.30 -0.23 3.84
CA SER A 103 -24.10 -0.91 2.82
C SER A 103 -23.52 -0.70 1.42
N LYS A 104 -23.82 -1.64 0.52
CA LYS A 104 -23.44 -1.55 -0.89
C LYS A 104 -23.98 -0.29 -1.57
N GLU A 105 -25.19 0.19 -1.22
CA GLU A 105 -25.72 1.42 -1.82
C GLU A 105 -24.90 2.65 -1.43
N LYS A 106 -24.48 2.74 -0.16
CA LYS A 106 -23.61 3.82 0.32
C LYS A 106 -22.26 3.79 -0.40
N LEU A 107 -21.68 2.61 -0.59
CA LEU A 107 -20.44 2.48 -1.34
C LEU A 107 -20.59 2.96 -2.78
N ASN A 108 -21.61 2.45 -3.49
CA ASN A 108 -21.87 2.84 -4.88
C ASN A 108 -22.05 4.35 -5.04
N THR A 109 -22.73 4.98 -4.08
CA THR A 109 -22.90 6.44 -4.06
C THR A 109 -21.56 7.17 -4.00
N ILE A 110 -20.66 6.71 -3.14
CA ILE A 110 -19.33 7.31 -2.99
C ILE A 110 -18.46 7.05 -4.21
N MET A 111 -18.51 5.84 -4.77
CA MET A 111 -17.82 5.52 -6.02
C MET A 111 -18.27 6.44 -7.14
N ALA A 112 -19.58 6.68 -7.27
CA ALA A 112 -20.11 7.59 -8.28
C ALA A 112 -19.61 9.03 -8.05
N ILE A 113 -19.54 9.49 -6.80
CA ILE A 113 -19.01 10.82 -6.46
C ILE A 113 -17.52 10.91 -6.85
N MET A 114 -16.70 9.93 -6.44
CA MET A 114 -15.28 9.92 -6.76
C MET A 114 -15.01 9.78 -8.28
N GLN A 115 -15.82 9.00 -8.99
CA GLN A 115 -15.73 8.90 -10.45
C GLN A 115 -16.11 10.20 -11.16
N SER A 116 -17.00 11.01 -10.56
CA SER A 116 -17.41 12.30 -11.12
C SER A 116 -16.41 13.43 -10.82
N ASP A 117 -15.50 13.24 -9.87
CA ASP A 117 -14.51 14.24 -9.48
C ASP A 117 -13.24 14.11 -10.34
N PRO A 118 -12.82 15.15 -11.09
CA PRO A 118 -11.62 15.13 -11.91
C PRO A 118 -10.32 14.81 -11.15
N THR A 119 -10.30 15.05 -9.84
CA THR A 119 -9.12 14.82 -8.99
C THR A 119 -8.98 13.37 -8.53
N THR A 120 -10.09 12.62 -8.47
CA THR A 120 -10.09 11.22 -7.98
C THR A 120 -10.48 10.21 -9.05
N SER A 121 -11.13 10.62 -10.13
CA SER A 121 -11.52 9.77 -11.26
C SER A 121 -10.35 9.00 -11.89
N ASN A 122 -9.20 9.63 -12.06
CA ASN A 122 -7.99 8.99 -12.62
C ASN A 122 -7.34 7.97 -11.68
N LEU A 123 -7.74 7.94 -10.40
CA LEU A 123 -7.24 6.99 -9.42
C LEU A 123 -8.06 5.70 -9.42
N LEU A 124 -9.29 5.73 -9.94
CA LEU A 124 -10.22 4.62 -9.89
C LEU A 124 -10.15 3.77 -11.17
N ASP A 125 -10.09 2.46 -10.99
CA ASP A 125 -10.32 1.47 -12.05
C ASP A 125 -11.82 1.14 -12.15
N PRO A 126 -12.54 1.62 -13.19
CA PRO A 126 -13.98 1.42 -13.31
C PRO A 126 -14.35 -0.06 -13.40
N GLY A 127 -13.46 -0.91 -13.93
CA GLY A 127 -13.67 -2.34 -14.11
C GLY A 127 -13.64 -3.14 -12.81
N LYS A 128 -13.16 -2.57 -11.70
CA LYS A 128 -12.99 -3.25 -10.40
C LYS A 128 -13.98 -2.83 -9.32
N THR A 129 -14.96 -2.00 -9.67
CA THR A 129 -15.94 -1.42 -8.72
C THR A 129 -17.07 -2.38 -8.31
N SER A 130 -17.15 -3.56 -8.92
CA SER A 130 -18.18 -4.57 -8.63
C SER A 130 -18.00 -5.20 -7.23
N MET A 131 -19.08 -5.22 -6.44
CA MET A 131 -19.12 -5.85 -5.12
C MET A 131 -19.99 -7.11 -5.09
N GLN A 132 -19.48 -8.15 -4.44
CA GLN A 132 -20.23 -9.40 -4.17
C GLN A 132 -21.01 -9.40 -2.84
N LYS A 133 -20.64 -8.58 -1.86
CA LYS A 133 -21.30 -8.50 -0.53
C LYS A 133 -22.27 -7.31 -0.44
N ASP A 134 -23.37 -7.47 0.29
CA ASP A 134 -24.34 -6.39 0.52
C ASP A 134 -23.93 -5.41 1.64
N ARG A 135 -23.07 -5.86 2.56
CA ARG A 135 -22.44 -5.02 3.58
C ARG A 135 -20.94 -5.28 3.64
N LEU A 136 -20.17 -4.23 3.92
CA LEU A 136 -18.73 -4.31 4.08
C LEU A 136 -18.33 -3.94 5.50
N SER A 137 -17.52 -4.79 6.13
CA SER A 137 -16.69 -4.38 7.27
C SER A 137 -15.63 -3.37 6.83
N TYR A 138 -14.98 -2.70 7.78
CA TYR A 138 -13.83 -1.83 7.47
C TYR A 138 -12.74 -2.54 6.65
N ASN A 139 -12.40 -3.78 7.01
CA ASN A 139 -11.40 -4.57 6.29
C ASN A 139 -11.84 -4.90 4.86
N ASP A 140 -13.11 -5.29 4.66
CA ASP A 140 -13.64 -5.54 3.31
C ASP A 140 -13.65 -4.26 2.46
N PHE A 141 -13.98 -3.12 3.07
CA PHE A 141 -13.95 -1.81 2.41
C PHE A 141 -12.53 -1.39 2.04
N LEU A 142 -11.56 -1.54 2.94
CA LEU A 142 -10.16 -1.24 2.69
C LEU A 142 -9.61 -2.05 1.51
N LEU A 143 -9.86 -3.36 1.50
CA LEU A 143 -9.47 -4.24 0.39
C LEU A 143 -10.14 -3.86 -0.93
N HIS A 144 -11.38 -3.36 -0.87
CA HIS A 144 -12.06 -2.87 -2.06
C HIS A 144 -11.42 -1.58 -2.58
N MET A 145 -11.14 -0.60 -1.70
CA MET A 145 -10.44 0.64 -2.04
C MET A 145 -9.06 0.38 -2.65
N LEU A 146 -8.29 -0.56 -2.11
CA LEU A 146 -6.98 -0.94 -2.64
C LEU A 146 -7.05 -1.56 -4.05
N ARG A 147 -8.16 -2.24 -4.38
CA ARG A 147 -8.33 -2.85 -5.71
C ARG A 147 -8.68 -1.82 -6.77
N ILE A 148 -9.50 -0.84 -6.42
CA ILE A 148 -9.95 0.20 -7.35
C ILE A 148 -8.94 1.33 -7.47
N CYS A 149 -8.24 1.69 -6.39
CA CYS A 149 -7.16 2.65 -6.41
C CYS A 149 -5.99 1.98 -7.13
N SER A 150 -5.79 2.32 -8.40
CA SER A 150 -4.68 1.78 -9.19
C SER A 150 -3.37 2.28 -8.59
N LEU A 151 -2.78 1.49 -7.70
CA LEU A 151 -1.53 1.83 -7.04
C LEU A 151 -0.40 1.82 -8.08
N PRO A 152 0.50 2.80 -8.08
CA PRO A 152 1.66 2.79 -8.96
C PRO A 152 2.45 1.48 -8.78
N GLY A 153 2.61 0.71 -9.85
CA GLY A 153 3.33 -0.58 -9.83
C GLY A 153 2.46 -1.83 -9.63
N THR A 154 1.13 -1.71 -9.47
CA THR A 154 0.19 -2.85 -9.45
C THR A 154 -0.50 -3.09 -10.80
N SER A 155 0.13 -2.67 -11.91
CA SER A 155 -0.32 -3.09 -13.23
C SER A 155 -0.47 -4.61 -13.24
N ASN A 156 -1.72 -5.07 -13.32
CA ASN A 156 -2.05 -6.46 -13.58
C ASN A 156 -1.60 -6.78 -15.01
N ASP A 157 -0.30 -6.90 -15.24
CA ASP A 157 0.25 -7.64 -16.36
C ASP A 157 0.17 -9.14 -16.01
N SER A 158 -1.06 -9.61 -15.87
CA SER A 158 -1.37 -11.04 -15.87
C SER A 158 -2.83 -11.28 -16.30
N ASP A 159 -3.23 -10.61 -17.38
CA ASP A 159 -4.04 -11.25 -18.42
C ASP A 159 -3.12 -11.42 -19.64
N SER A 160 -2.25 -12.42 -19.57
CA SER A 160 -1.50 -12.91 -20.71
C SER A 160 -1.52 -14.42 -20.63
N ASN A 161 -2.47 -15.01 -21.37
CA ASN A 161 -2.48 -16.43 -21.71
C ASN A 161 -1.06 -16.90 -22.05
N PHE A 162 -0.50 -17.80 -21.24
CA PHE A 162 0.32 -18.94 -21.66
C PHE A 162 0.30 -20.02 -20.58
#